data_AF-K0VGU7-F1
#
_entry.id   AF-K0VGU7-F1
#
_cell.length_a   1.000
_cell.length_b   1.000
_cell.length_c   1.000
_cell.angle_alpha   90.00
_cell.angle_beta   90.00
_cell.angle_gamma   90.00
#
_symmetry.space_group_name_H-M   'P 1'
#
loop_
_entity.id
_entity.type
_entity.pdbx_description
1 polymer ?
#
loop_
_entity_poly.entity_id
_entity_poly.type
_entity_poly.pdbx_seq_one_letter_code
_entity_poly.pdbx_strand_id
1 'polypeptide(L)'
;MSALSEQILSELRHLLNETRDGGSVSPSVYDTARVLQFSGNVTGRQNGYAWLMAQQQADGGWGSADFPLFRHVPTWAALLALRRADPLPGAADAVQAATRFL
;
A
#
# COMPACT_ATOMS: atom_id res chain seq x y z
N MET A 1 -15.73 38.69 9.20
CA MET A 1 -15.07 37.68 8.34
C MET A 1 -16.03 37.34 7.20
N SER A 2 -15.56 36.86 6.05
CA SER A 2 -16.48 36.49 4.96
C SER A 2 -17.12 35.14 5.24
N ALA A 3 -18.34 34.90 4.74
CA ALA A 3 -19.04 33.61 4.89
C ALA A 3 -18.18 32.42 4.41
N LEU A 4 -17.41 32.61 3.33
CA LEU A 4 -16.45 31.62 2.83
C LEU A 4 -15.36 31.30 3.85
N SER A 5 -14.79 32.32 4.51
CA SER A 5 -13.75 32.10 5.51
C SER A 5 -14.26 31.37 6.76
N GLU A 6 -15.52 31.59 7.14
CA GLU A 6 -16.14 30.87 8.26
C GLU A 6 -16.41 29.40 7.90
N GLN A 7 -16.85 29.13 6.66
CA GLN A 7 -17.04 27.76 6.18
C GLN A 7 -15.71 26.99 6.16
N ILE A 8 -14.65 27.57 5.60
CA ILE A 8 -13.32 26.93 5.53
C ILE A 8 -12.80 26.63 6.95
N LEU A 9 -12.96 27.55 7.90
CA LEU A 9 -12.55 27.32 9.28
C LEU A 9 -13.38 26.21 9.97
N SER A 10 -14.67 26.11 9.65
CA SER A 10 -15.51 25.03 10.15
C SER A 10 -15.07 23.67 9.61
N GLU A 11 -14.83 23.56 8.30
CA GLU A 11 -14.35 22.33 7.65
C GLU A 11 -12.96 21.93 8.18
N LEU A 12 -12.04 22.88 8.33
CA LEU A 12 -10.72 22.61 8.90
C LEU A 12 -10.81 22.07 10.33
N ARG A 13 -11.66 22.66 11.18
CA ARG A 13 -11.88 22.18 12.55
C ARG A 13 -12.47 20.77 12.56
N HIS A 14 -13.39 20.48 11.65
CA HIS A 14 -13.95 19.15 11.50
C HIS A 14 -12.86 18.14 11.13
N LEU A 15 -12.08 18.42 10.09
CA LEU A 15 -11.02 17.53 9.61
C LEU A 15 -9.95 17.29 10.68
N LEU A 16 -9.52 18.35 11.38
CA LEU A 16 -8.57 18.22 12.49
C LEU A 16 -9.13 17.36 13.62
N ASN A 17 -10.44 17.41 13.88
CA ASN A 17 -11.09 16.57 14.88
C ASN A 17 -11.10 15.10 14.47
N GLU A 18 -11.33 14.80 13.19
CA GLU A 18 -11.32 13.43 12.66
C GLU A 18 -9.93 12.79 12.70
N THR A 19 -8.87 13.60 12.66
CA THR A 19 -7.48 13.11 12.66
C THR A 19 -6.80 13.09 14.04
N ARG A 20 -7.55 13.29 15.14
CA ARG A 20 -6.96 13.42 16.50
C ARG A 20 -6.28 12.15 17.02
N ASP A 21 -6.65 10.98 16.52
CA ASP A 21 -6.14 9.70 16.98
C ASP A 21 -5.01 9.17 16.07
N GLY A 22 -3.88 9.88 16.06
CA GLY A 22 -2.70 9.45 15.29
C GLY A 22 -2.72 9.79 13.79
N GLY A 23 -3.75 10.48 13.31
CA GLY A 23 -3.88 10.92 11.92
C GLY A 23 -4.59 9.93 11.01
N SER A 24 -4.59 10.24 9.72
CA SER A 24 -5.11 9.35 8.66
C SER A 24 -4.04 9.21 7.59
N VAL A 25 -3.58 7.97 7.38
CA VAL A 25 -2.56 7.64 6.39
C VAL A 25 -3.11 6.51 5.52
N SER A 26 -2.94 6.62 4.21
CA SER A 26 -3.31 5.56 3.29
C SER A 26 -2.43 4.31 3.50
N PRO A 27 -2.92 3.12 3.15
CA PRO A 27 -2.10 1.91 3.22
C PRO A 27 -0.83 2.02 2.37
N SER A 28 0.30 1.61 2.95
CA SER A 28 1.60 1.56 2.30
C SER A 28 1.88 0.14 1.79
N VAL A 29 2.21 0.03 0.50
CA VAL A 29 2.65 -1.25 -0.10
C VAL A 29 3.89 -1.78 0.60
N TYR A 30 4.86 -0.89 0.87
CA TYR A 30 6.11 -1.28 1.50
C TYR A 30 5.86 -1.87 2.89
N ASP A 31 5.12 -1.17 3.75
CA ASP A 31 4.88 -1.62 5.12
C ASP A 31 4.05 -2.90 5.14
N THR A 32 3.02 -2.98 4.29
CA THR A 32 2.19 -4.18 4.16
C THR A 32 3.03 -5.38 3.73
N ALA A 33 3.87 -5.23 2.72
CA ALA A 33 4.76 -6.29 2.26
C ALA A 33 5.75 -6.73 3.34
N ARG A 34 6.32 -5.79 4.12
CA ARG A 34 7.25 -6.11 5.22
C ARG A 34 6.55 -6.85 6.35
N VAL A 35 5.34 -6.45 6.74
CA VAL A 35 4.53 -7.17 7.72
C VAL A 35 4.21 -8.59 7.24
N LEU A 36 3.77 -8.76 5.98
CA LEU A 36 3.54 -10.08 5.40
C LEU A 36 4.82 -10.92 5.32
N GLN A 37 5.97 -10.31 5.09
CA GLN A 37 7.24 -11.01 4.99
C GLN A 37 7.74 -11.56 6.34
N PHE A 38 7.57 -10.80 7.43
CA PHE A 38 8.21 -11.11 8.71
C PHE A 38 7.26 -11.53 9.83
N SER A 39 5.96 -11.26 9.70
CA SER A 39 4.99 -11.53 10.76
C SER A 39 4.12 -12.75 10.41
N GLY A 40 4.40 -13.89 11.04
CA GLY A 40 3.74 -15.16 10.76
C GLY A 40 2.24 -15.21 11.13
N ASN A 41 1.86 -14.60 12.26
CA ASN A 41 0.49 -14.68 12.81
C ASN A 41 -0.22 -13.33 12.82
N VAL A 42 -0.25 -12.64 11.68
CA VAL A 42 -1.03 -11.41 11.53
C VAL A 42 -2.44 -11.73 11.10
N THR A 43 -3.43 -11.23 11.87
CA THR A 43 -4.84 -11.29 11.50
C THR A 43 -5.05 -10.68 10.12
N GLY A 44 -5.76 -11.39 9.24
CA GLY A 44 -6.03 -10.91 7.88
C GLY A 44 -4.87 -11.05 6.89
N ARG A 45 -3.83 -11.86 7.20
CA ARG A 45 -2.70 -12.14 6.30
C ARG A 45 -3.10 -12.45 4.85
N GLN A 46 -4.14 -13.27 4.66
CA GLN A 46 -4.65 -13.61 3.33
C GLN A 46 -5.22 -12.39 2.59
N ASN A 47 -5.96 -11.54 3.29
CA ASN A 47 -6.47 -10.28 2.74
C ASN A 47 -5.32 -9.32 2.41
N GLY A 48 -4.26 -9.31 3.23
CA GLY A 48 -3.05 -8.53 2.97
C GLY A 48 -2.36 -8.97 1.67
N TYR A 49 -2.21 -10.27 1.43
CA TYR A 49 -1.66 -10.78 0.17
C TYR A 49 -2.56 -10.48 -1.03
N ALA A 50 -3.88 -10.67 -0.90
CA ALA A 50 -4.83 -10.34 -1.95
C ALA A 50 -4.78 -8.85 -2.31
N TRP A 51 -4.76 -7.97 -1.30
CA TRP A 51 -4.60 -6.54 -1.49
C TRP A 51 -3.27 -6.21 -2.15
N LEU A 52 -2.16 -6.80 -1.68
CA LEU A 52 -0.83 -6.58 -2.24
C LEU A 52 -0.80 -6.95 -3.73
N MET A 53 -1.34 -8.10 -4.13
CA MET A 53 -1.42 -8.48 -5.55
C MET A 53 -2.30 -7.50 -6.37
N ALA A 54 -3.41 -7.04 -5.81
CA ALA A 54 -4.28 -6.07 -6.47
C ALA A 54 -3.64 -4.68 -6.66
N GLN A 55 -2.58 -4.34 -5.90
CA GLN A 55 -1.84 -3.09 -6.08
C GLN A 55 -0.78 -3.15 -7.19
N GLN A 56 -0.49 -4.33 -7.74
CA GLN A 56 0.48 -4.46 -8.82
C GLN A 56 0.02 -3.69 -10.06
N GLN A 57 0.91 -2.89 -10.64
CA GLN A 57 0.63 -2.17 -11.87
C GLN A 57 0.80 -3.09 -13.09
N ALA A 58 0.25 -2.68 -14.24
CA ALA A 58 0.28 -3.47 -15.47
C ALA A 58 1.70 -3.82 -15.98
N ASP A 59 2.70 -3.01 -15.62
CA ASP A 59 4.11 -3.25 -15.95
C ASP A 59 4.83 -4.18 -14.95
N GLY A 60 4.13 -4.64 -13.92
CA GLY A 60 4.65 -5.55 -12.90
C GLY A 60 5.21 -4.88 -11.64
N GLY A 61 5.37 -3.55 -11.63
CA GLY A 61 5.88 -2.82 -10.46
C GLY A 61 4.80 -2.43 -9.46
N TRP A 62 5.20 -2.00 -8.26
CA TRP A 62 4.32 -1.44 -7.24
C TRP A 62 4.62 0.04 -6.97
N GLY A 63 3.60 0.76 -6.50
CA GLY A 63 3.65 2.22 -6.33
C GLY A 63 3.18 2.97 -7.58
N SER A 64 3.00 4.28 -7.44
CA SER A 64 2.46 5.12 -8.52
C SER A 64 3.43 5.25 -9.69
N ALA A 65 2.91 5.04 -10.91
CA ALA A 65 3.63 5.24 -12.16
C ALA A 65 4.07 6.70 -12.38
N ASP A 66 3.39 7.67 -11.75
CA ASP A 66 3.75 9.09 -11.80
C ASP A 66 5.06 9.39 -11.05
N PHE A 67 5.48 8.46 -10.18
CA PHE A 67 6.65 8.60 -9.31
C PHE A 67 7.63 7.42 -9.50
N PRO A 68 8.19 7.23 -10.71
CA PRO A 68 8.87 5.99 -11.10
C PRO A 68 10.10 5.66 -10.24
N LEU A 69 10.84 6.69 -9.78
CA LEU A 69 12.03 6.49 -8.94
C LEU A 69 11.71 5.87 -7.56
N PHE A 70 10.48 6.02 -7.09
CA PHE A 70 10.05 5.51 -5.78
C PHE A 70 9.45 4.11 -5.83
N ARG A 71 9.40 3.47 -7.01
CA ARG A 71 8.73 2.18 -7.22
C ARG A 71 9.63 0.96 -6.96
N HIS A 72 10.95 1.11 -7.03
CA HIS A 72 11.86 -0.03 -6.89
C HIS A 72 11.79 -0.65 -5.48
N VAL A 73 11.80 0.17 -4.43
CA VAL A 73 11.76 -0.29 -3.03
C VAL A 73 10.46 -1.04 -2.71
N PRO A 74 9.25 -0.51 -2.97
CA PRO A 74 8.01 -1.25 -2.73
C PRO A 74 7.88 -2.49 -3.63
N THR A 75 8.40 -2.45 -4.86
CA THR A 75 8.39 -3.63 -5.75
C THR A 75 9.28 -4.74 -5.20
N TRP A 76 10.48 -4.44 -4.73
CA TRP A 76 11.34 -5.41 -4.06
C TRP A 76 10.70 -5.98 -2.81
N ALA A 77 10.09 -5.14 -1.97
CA ALA A 77 9.40 -5.59 -0.77
C ALA A 77 8.25 -6.54 -1.11
N ALA A 78 7.41 -6.18 -2.09
CA ALA A 78 6.29 -7.01 -2.54
C ALA A 78 6.75 -8.35 -3.11
N LEU A 79 7.77 -8.34 -4.00
CA LEU A 79 8.37 -9.55 -4.56
C LEU A 79 8.84 -10.51 -3.46
N LEU A 80 9.57 -9.99 -2.47
CA LEU A 80 10.12 -10.82 -1.39
C LEU A 80 9.03 -11.36 -0.45
N ALA A 81 7.95 -10.61 -0.25
CA ALA A 81 6.80 -11.07 0.53
C ALA A 81 6.03 -12.18 -0.19
N LEU A 82 5.79 -12.03 -1.50
CA LEU A 82 5.08 -13.00 -2.33
C LEU A 82 5.85 -14.32 -2.49
N ARG A 83 7.19 -14.26 -2.61
CA ARG A 83 8.03 -15.46 -2.64
C ARG A 83 8.01 -16.28 -1.35
N ARG A 84 7.58 -15.69 -0.23
CA ARG A 84 7.42 -16.35 1.07
C ARG A 84 5.99 -16.77 1.37
N ALA A 85 5.04 -16.47 0.49
CA ALA A 85 3.68 -16.90 0.68
C ALA A 85 3.58 -18.43 0.54
N ASP A 86 2.69 -19.04 1.33
CA ASP A 86 2.15 -20.35 0.97
C ASP A 86 1.52 -20.31 -0.43
N PRO A 87 1.26 -21.43 -1.10
CA PRO A 87 0.70 -21.43 -2.45
C PRO A 87 -0.58 -20.57 -2.55
N LEU A 88 -0.45 -19.40 -3.18
CA LEU A 88 -1.53 -18.45 -3.40
C LEU A 88 -1.80 -18.34 -4.91
N PRO A 89 -3.06 -18.48 -5.35
CA PRO A 89 -3.43 -18.23 -6.74
C PRO A 89 -2.97 -16.84 -7.20
N GLY A 90 -2.34 -16.77 -8.38
CA GLY A 90 -1.84 -15.52 -8.96
C GLY A 90 -0.50 -15.02 -8.40
N ALA A 91 -0.01 -15.55 -7.28
CA ALA A 91 1.27 -15.09 -6.71
C ALA A 91 2.47 -15.40 -7.62
N ALA A 92 2.45 -16.52 -8.34
CA ALA A 92 3.50 -16.88 -9.29
C ALA A 92 3.58 -15.89 -10.46
N ASP A 93 2.43 -15.50 -11.01
CA ASP A 93 2.35 -14.53 -12.11
C ASP A 93 2.80 -13.14 -11.63
N ALA A 94 2.35 -12.73 -10.45
CA ALA A 94 2.74 -11.48 -9.83
C ALA A 94 4.26 -11.40 -9.59
N VAL A 95 4.86 -12.49 -9.08
CA VAL A 95 6.32 -12.62 -8.90
C VAL A 95 7.06 -12.53 -10.24
N GLN A 96 6.53 -13.18 -11.28
CA GLN A 96 7.15 -13.17 -12.59
C GLN A 96 7.13 -11.77 -13.21
N ALA A 97 5.99 -11.07 -13.14
CA ALA A 97 5.87 -9.69 -13.62
C ALA A 97 6.79 -8.74 -12.83
N ALA A 98 6.86 -8.86 -11.51
CA ALA A 98 7.78 -8.08 -10.67
C ALA A 98 9.24 -8.28 -11.06
N THR A 99 9.62 -9.52 -11.39
CA THR A 99 10.99 -9.86 -11.80
C THR A 99 11.35 -9.28 -13.17
N ARG A 100 10.37 -9.02 -14.05
CA ARG A 100 10.60 -8.34 -15.33
C ARG A 100 10.69 -6.82 -15.18
N PHE A 101 9.99 -6.25 -14.20
CA PHE A 101 10.01 -4.82 -13.90
C PHE A 101 11.36 -4.37 -13.32
N LEU A 102 11.92 -5.17 -12.41
CA LEU A 102 13.19 -4.92 -11.70
C LEU A 102 14.41 -5.23 -12.57
#